data_AF-A0A6J2EMF5-F1
#
_entry.id   AF-A0A6J2EMF5-F1
#
_cell.length_a   1.000
_cell.length_b   1.000
_cell.length_c   1.000
_cell.angle_alpha   90.00
_cell.angle_beta   90.00
_cell.angle_gamma   90.00
#
_symmetry.space_group_name_H-M   'P 1'
#
loop_
_entity.id
_entity.type
_entity.pdbx_description
1 polymer ?
#
loop_
_entity_poly.entity_id
_entity_poly.type
_entity_poly.pdbx_seq_one_letter_code
_entity_poly.pdbx_strand_id
1 'polypeptide(L)'
;MSITDVLSADDIAAALQECQDPDTFEPQKFFQTSGLSKMSASQVKDVFRFIDNDQSGYLDEEELKFFLQKFESSARELTESETKSLMAAADNDGDGKIGADEFQEMVHS
;
A
#
# COMPACT_ATOMS: atom_id res chain seq x y z
N MET A 1 9.17 3.44 -14.80
CA MET A 1 8.80 4.34 -13.69
C MET A 1 8.88 3.46 -12.47
N SER A 2 9.58 3.88 -11.44
CA SER A 2 9.63 3.14 -10.18
C SER A 2 8.93 3.97 -9.13
N ILE A 3 8.32 3.35 -8.12
CA ILE A 3 7.69 4.12 -7.04
C ILE A 3 8.69 5.04 -6.32
N THR A 4 9.99 4.76 -6.45
CA THR A 4 11.12 5.58 -5.98
C THR A 4 11.24 6.94 -6.68
N ASP A 5 10.50 7.17 -7.78
CA ASP A 5 10.37 8.50 -8.40
C ASP A 5 9.44 9.41 -7.58
N VAL A 6 8.57 8.81 -6.76
CA VAL A 6 7.54 9.49 -5.96
C VAL A 6 7.90 9.47 -4.47
N LEU A 7 8.47 8.36 -3.98
CA LEU A 7 8.86 8.13 -2.59
C LEU A 7 10.37 7.95 -2.45
N SER A 8 10.93 8.33 -1.30
CA SER A 8 12.36 8.07 -1.04
C SER A 8 12.59 6.58 -0.82
N ALA A 9 13.66 6.04 -1.40
CA ALA A 9 14.07 4.66 -1.14
C ALA A 9 14.37 4.42 0.35
N ASP A 10 14.88 5.43 1.05
CA ASP A 10 15.15 5.35 2.50
C ASP A 10 13.86 5.25 3.32
N ASP A 11 12.81 6.00 2.94
CA ASP A 11 11.52 6.00 3.63
C ASP A 11 10.78 4.68 3.39
N ILE A 12 10.85 4.15 2.16
CA ILE A 12 10.33 2.82 1.83
C ILE A 12 11.05 1.75 2.67
N ALA A 13 12.39 1.77 2.71
CA ALA A 13 13.17 0.82 3.47
C ALA A 13 12.84 0.89 4.97
N ALA A 14 12.67 2.09 5.52
CA ALA A 14 12.25 2.27 6.90
C ALA A 14 10.85 1.67 7.16
N ALA A 15 9.88 1.93 6.29
CA ALA A 15 8.52 1.42 6.42
C ALA A 15 8.46 -0.12 6.31
N LEU A 16 9.25 -0.71 5.42
CA LEU A 16 9.39 -2.16 5.28
C LEU A 16 10.08 -2.79 6.48
N GLN A 17 11.07 -2.12 7.05
CA GLN A 17 11.78 -2.60 8.24
C GLN A 17 10.88 -2.58 9.47
N GLU A 18 9.96 -1.62 9.59
CA GLU A 18 8.95 -1.62 10.66
C GLU A 18 7.96 -2.79 10.54
N CYS A 19 7.69 -3.25 9.32
CA CYS A 19 6.77 -4.36 9.05
C CYS A 19 7.50 -5.69 8.79
N GLN A 20 8.76 -5.80 9.22
CA GLN A 20 9.58 -6.99 8.96
C GLN A 20 9.04 -8.24 9.67
N ASP A 21 8.41 -8.06 10.84
CA ASP A 21 7.79 -9.14 11.60
C ASP A 21 6.40 -9.52 11.05
N PRO A 22 6.06 -10.81 10.99
CA PRO A 22 4.74 -11.26 10.56
C PRO A 22 3.63 -10.78 11.52
N ASP A 23 2.46 -10.46 10.96
CA ASP A 23 1.30 -9.88 11.66
C ASP A 23 1.55 -8.50 12.29
N THR A 24 2.64 -7.83 11.90
CA THR A 24 3.01 -6.49 12.38
C THR A 24 2.77 -5.42 11.30
N PHE A 25 2.37 -5.81 10.10
CA PHE A 25 2.07 -4.85 9.04
C PHE A 25 0.82 -4.00 9.39
N GLU A 26 1.04 -2.72 9.63
CA GLU A 26 -0.02 -1.73 9.84
C GLU A 26 -0.04 -0.75 8.65
N PRO A 27 -1.14 -0.71 7.86
CA PRO A 27 -1.23 0.12 6.66
C PRO A 27 -0.97 1.60 6.95
N GLN A 28 -1.64 2.14 7.99
CA GLN A 28 -1.54 3.55 8.37
C GLN A 28 -0.11 3.94 8.75
N LYS A 29 0.58 3.12 9.56
CA LYS A 29 1.98 3.37 9.91
C LYS A 29 2.87 3.28 8.68
N PHE A 30 2.66 2.29 7.82
CA PHE A 30 3.41 2.16 6.58
C PHE A 30 3.29 3.42 5.71
N PHE A 31 2.07 3.97 5.52
CA PHE A 31 1.86 5.22 4.78
C PHE A 31 2.45 6.45 5.48
N GLN A 32 2.49 6.44 6.82
CA GLN A 32 3.10 7.50 7.60
C GLN A 32 4.62 7.50 7.49
N THR A 33 5.24 6.33 7.63
CA THR A 33 6.69 6.13 7.57
C THR A 33 7.23 6.28 6.15
N SER A 34 6.55 5.72 5.14
CA SER A 34 6.91 5.89 3.72
C SER A 34 6.72 7.31 3.19
N GLY A 35 6.01 8.17 3.92
CA GLY A 35 5.74 9.55 3.54
C GLY A 35 4.52 9.73 2.62
N LEU A 36 3.86 8.64 2.20
CA LEU A 36 2.63 8.64 1.40
C LEU A 36 1.52 9.51 2.00
N SER A 37 1.34 9.45 3.32
CA SER A 37 0.34 10.24 4.05
C SER A 37 0.50 11.75 3.92
N LYS A 38 1.70 12.24 3.62
CA LYS A 38 1.99 13.67 3.45
C LYS A 38 1.91 14.12 1.99
N MET A 39 1.63 13.19 1.07
CA MET A 39 1.57 13.47 -0.35
C MET A 39 0.22 14.02 -0.78
N SER A 40 0.21 14.68 -1.94
CA SER A 40 -1.01 15.13 -2.59
C SER A 40 -1.83 13.96 -3.14
N ALA A 41 -3.14 14.14 -3.25
CA ALA A 41 -4.05 13.16 -3.86
C ALA A 41 -3.57 12.67 -5.24
N SER A 42 -3.00 13.56 -6.06
CA SER A 42 -2.40 13.19 -7.35
C SER A 42 -1.24 12.21 -7.23
N GLN A 43 -0.33 12.43 -6.27
CA GLN A 43 0.81 11.54 -6.04
C GLN A 43 0.36 10.19 -5.47
N VAL A 44 -0.60 10.21 -4.54
CA VAL A 44 -1.21 8.98 -4.01
C VAL A 44 -1.87 8.18 -5.14
N LYS A 45 -2.53 8.86 -6.09
CA LYS A 45 -3.13 8.23 -7.27
C LYS A 45 -2.09 7.65 -8.24
N ASP A 46 -0.94 8.32 -8.40
CA ASP A 46 0.17 7.78 -9.20
C ASP A 46 0.77 6.54 -8.55
N VAL A 47 0.87 6.52 -7.22
CA VAL A 47 1.28 5.34 -6.44
C VAL A 47 0.26 4.21 -6.56
N PHE A 48 -1.03 4.52 -6.41
CA PHE A 48 -2.11 3.54 -6.59
C PHE A 48 -2.01 2.86 -7.96
N ARG A 49 -1.86 3.65 -9.04
CA ARG A 49 -1.66 3.14 -10.40
C ARG A 49 -0.37 2.34 -10.61
N PHE A 50 0.61 2.54 -9.75
CA PHE A 50 1.86 1.79 -9.78
C PHE A 50 1.71 0.42 -9.12
N ILE A 51 0.89 0.36 -8.07
CA ILE A 51 0.58 -0.87 -7.34
C ILE A 51 -0.37 -1.73 -8.19
N ASP A 52 -1.44 -1.11 -8.70
CA ASP A 52 -2.44 -1.68 -9.62
C ASP A 52 -1.74 -2.20 -10.88
N ASN A 53 -1.59 -3.53 -10.93
CA ASN A 53 -0.77 -4.17 -11.95
C ASN A 53 -1.54 -4.38 -13.24
N ASP A 54 -2.82 -4.71 -13.11
CA ASP A 54 -3.71 -4.99 -14.23
C ASP A 54 -4.40 -3.73 -14.76
N GLN A 55 -4.21 -2.59 -14.09
CA GLN A 55 -4.83 -1.31 -14.39
C GLN A 55 -6.35 -1.40 -14.37
N SER A 56 -6.89 -2.27 -13.52
CA SER A 56 -8.34 -2.42 -13.33
C SER A 56 -8.96 -1.20 -12.66
N GLY A 57 -8.15 -0.39 -11.96
CA GLY A 57 -8.59 0.74 -11.16
C GLY A 57 -8.96 0.36 -9.72
N TYR A 58 -8.72 -0.89 -9.33
CA TYR A 58 -9.01 -1.45 -8.01
C TYR A 58 -7.82 -2.33 -7.57
N LEU A 59 -7.57 -2.41 -6.25
CA LEU A 59 -6.59 -3.34 -5.71
C LEU A 59 -7.29 -4.54 -5.07
N ASP A 60 -7.04 -5.71 -5.63
CA ASP A 60 -7.62 -6.97 -5.14
C ASP A 60 -6.74 -7.62 -4.06
N GLU A 61 -7.29 -8.56 -3.27
CA GLU A 61 -6.54 -9.29 -2.23
C GLU A 61 -5.23 -9.91 -2.75
N GLU A 62 -5.23 -10.42 -3.98
CA GLU A 62 -4.02 -10.98 -4.60
C GLU A 62 -2.94 -9.93 -4.81
N GLU A 63 -3.30 -8.73 -5.25
CA GLU A 63 -2.36 -7.62 -5.45
C GLU A 63 -1.88 -7.04 -4.13
N LEU A 64 -2.76 -6.96 -3.14
CA LEU A 64 -2.41 -6.57 -1.78
C LEU A 64 -1.40 -7.52 -1.15
N LYS A 65 -1.48 -8.82 -1.45
CA LYS A 65 -0.48 -9.79 -0.99
C LYS A 65 0.93 -9.44 -1.47
N PHE A 66 1.05 -8.92 -2.69
CA PHE A 66 2.31 -8.46 -3.29
C PHE A 66 2.55 -6.96 -3.11
N PHE A 67 1.77 -6.27 -2.27
CA PHE A 67 1.84 -4.83 -2.07
C PHE A 67 3.25 -4.37 -1.71
N LEU A 68 3.89 -5.01 -0.71
CA LEU A 68 5.24 -4.67 -0.29
C LEU A 68 6.27 -4.84 -1.42
N GLN A 69 6.09 -5.87 -2.26
CA GLN A 69 6.97 -6.13 -3.41
C GLN A 69 6.88 -5.08 -4.51
N LYS A 70 5.79 -4.29 -4.55
CA LYS A 70 5.68 -3.12 -5.43
C LYS A 70 6.61 -2.01 -5.00
N PHE A 71 6.84 -1.86 -3.69
CA PHE A 71 7.77 -0.87 -3.18
C PHE A 71 9.21 -1.33 -3.29
N GLU A 72 9.47 -2.58 -2.94
CA GLU A 72 10.81 -3.14 -2.88
C GLU A 72 10.76 -4.62 -3.25
N SER A 73 11.40 -5.01 -4.35
CA SER A 73 11.24 -6.35 -4.91
C SER A 73 11.80 -7.48 -4.02
N SER A 74 12.62 -7.18 -3.01
CA SER A 74 13.08 -8.16 -2.02
C SER A 74 12.22 -8.22 -0.76
N ALA A 75 11.15 -7.41 -0.68
CA ALA A 75 10.24 -7.42 0.44
C ALA A 75 9.43 -8.73 0.53
N ARG A 76 8.98 -9.05 1.75
CA ARG A 76 8.13 -10.21 2.01
C ARG A 76 6.72 -10.01 1.43
N GLU A 77 6.03 -11.12 1.17
CA GLU A 77 4.59 -11.11 0.93
C GLU A 77 3.85 -10.85 2.24
N LEU A 78 2.71 -10.15 2.14
CA LEU A 78 1.79 -10.06 3.28
C LEU A 78 1.18 -11.44 3.56
N THR A 79 0.96 -11.74 4.84
CA THR A 79 0.22 -12.94 5.24
C THR A 79 -1.27 -12.76 4.92
N GLU A 80 -2.03 -13.84 4.82
CA GLU A 80 -3.49 -13.74 4.62
C GLU A 80 -4.18 -12.91 5.71
N SER A 81 -3.67 -12.96 6.94
CA SER A 81 -4.13 -12.17 8.08
C SER A 81 -3.90 -10.67 7.87
N GLU A 82 -2.71 -10.30 7.39
CA GLU A 82 -2.34 -8.92 7.10
C GLU A 82 -3.08 -8.38 5.88
N THR A 83 -3.18 -9.17 4.81
CA THR A 83 -3.95 -8.81 3.61
C THR A 83 -5.41 -8.55 3.96
N LYS A 84 -6.03 -9.42 4.77
CA LYS A 84 -7.42 -9.21 5.23
C LYS A 84 -7.57 -7.99 6.14
N SER A 85 -6.59 -7.76 7.01
CA SER A 85 -6.60 -6.58 7.89
C SER A 85 -6.45 -5.29 7.10
N LEU A 86 -5.58 -5.29 6.08
CA LEU A 86 -5.41 -4.19 5.14
C LEU A 86 -6.68 -3.96 4.32
N MET A 87 -7.25 -5.02 3.76
CA MET A 87 -8.51 -4.96 3.00
C MET A 87 -9.61 -4.39 3.88
N ALA A 88 -9.86 -4.96 5.06
CA ALA A 88 -10.91 -4.48 5.96
C ALA A 88 -10.70 -3.06 6.51
N ALA A 89 -9.48 -2.53 6.46
CA ALA A 89 -9.17 -1.15 6.85
C ALA A 89 -9.39 -0.15 5.70
N ALA A 90 -9.48 -0.61 4.46
CA ALA A 90 -9.55 0.22 3.27
C ALA A 90 -10.87 0.06 2.51
N ASP A 91 -11.36 -1.17 2.36
CA ASP A 91 -12.64 -1.56 1.77
C ASP A 91 -13.79 -1.10 2.69
N ASN A 92 -14.31 0.09 2.40
CA ASN A 92 -15.38 0.72 3.15
C ASN A 92 -16.75 0.37 2.56
N ASP A 93 -16.81 0.06 1.26
CA ASP A 93 -18.05 -0.27 0.56
C ASP A 93 -18.38 -1.78 0.57
N GLY A 94 -17.42 -2.63 0.94
CA GLY A 94 -17.55 -4.07 1.08
C GLY A 94 -17.53 -4.81 -0.24
N ASP A 95 -16.94 -4.24 -1.30
CA ASP A 95 -16.84 -4.88 -2.61
C ASP A 95 -15.71 -5.92 -2.70
N GLY A 96 -14.85 -5.99 -1.67
CA GLY A 96 -13.71 -6.89 -1.58
C GLY A 96 -12.50 -6.42 -2.39
N LYS A 97 -12.43 -5.14 -2.71
CA LYS A 97 -11.37 -4.47 -3.46
C LYS A 97 -11.12 -3.10 -2.84
N ILE A 98 -10.03 -2.44 -3.21
CA ILE A 98 -9.74 -1.07 -2.79
C ILE A 98 -9.71 -0.17 -4.00
N GLY A 99 -10.67 0.75 -4.09
CA GLY A 99 -10.70 1.79 -5.11
C GLY A 99 -9.65 2.88 -4.87
N ALA A 100 -9.37 3.68 -5.90
CA ALA A 100 -8.43 4.80 -5.78
C ALA A 100 -8.86 5.85 -4.73
N ASP A 101 -10.16 6.02 -4.53
CA ASP A 101 -10.71 6.96 -3.53
C ASP A 101 -10.55 6.40 -2.11
N GLU A 102 -10.84 5.12 -1.90
CA GLU A 102 -10.64 4.42 -0.62
C GLU A 102 -9.16 4.34 -0.23
N PHE A 103 -8.28 4.09 -1.21
CA PHE A 103 -6.84 4.14 -0.99
C PHE A 103 -6.40 5.54 -0.55
N GLN A 104 -6.95 6.61 -1.14
CA GLN A 104 -6.67 7.97 -0.70
C GLN A 104 -7.17 8.24 0.72
N GLU A 105 -8.39 7.83 1.04
CA GLU A 105 -8.92 7.94 2.40
C GLU A 105 -8.04 7.21 3.41
N MET A 106 -7.63 5.97 3.11
CA MET A 106 -6.73 5.19 3.96
C MET A 106 -5.36 5.87 4.15
N VAL A 107 -4.80 6.48 3.11
CA VAL A 107 -3.49 7.16 3.15
C VAL A 107 -3.56 8.49 3.93
N HIS A 108 -4.69 9.19 3.87
CA HIS A 108 -4.90 10.48 4.55
C HIS A 108 -5.64 10.37 5.90
N SER A 109 -5.99 9.14 6.34
CA SER A 109 -6.71 8.88 7.60
C SER A 109 -5.88 9.11 8.86
#